data_AF-A0A0S7Z0L0-F1
#
_entry.id   AF-A0A0S7Z0L0-F1
#
_cell.length_a   1.000
_cell.length_b   1.000
_cell.length_c   1.000
_cell.angle_alpha   90.00
_cell.angle_beta   90.00
_cell.angle_gamma   90.00
#
_symmetry.space_group_name_H-M   'P 1'
#
loop_
_entity.id
_entity.type
_entity.pdbx_description
1 polymer ?
#
loop_
_entity_poly.entity_id
_entity_poly.type
_entity_poly.pdbx_seq_one_letter_code
_entity_poly.pdbx_strand_id
1 'polypeptide(L)' 'MADIQAIEDAGAGCLENHRVRFVRTYFSADRRRMMCLYRAPDAESVRIAQREAGMPVERVWSFRQFRPE' A
#
# COMPACT_ATOMS: atom_id res chain seq x y z
N MET A 1 4.55 -16.69 5.51
CA MET A 1 3.49 -15.69 5.82
C MET A 1 4.00 -14.58 6.73
N ALA A 2 4.93 -14.85 7.66
CA ALA A 2 5.52 -13.81 8.54
C ALA A 2 6.36 -12.74 7.81
N ASP A 3 6.97 -13.09 6.67
CA ASP A 3 7.90 -12.21 5.95
C ASP A 3 7.26 -10.92 5.41
N ILE A 4 6.02 -11.01 4.91
CA ILE A 4 5.32 -9.85 4.34
C ILE A 4 4.88 -8.88 5.43
N GLN A 5 4.51 -9.39 6.60
CA GLN A 5 4.05 -8.56 7.72
C GLN A 5 5.18 -7.70 8.29
N ALA A 6 6.42 -8.21 8.32
CA ALA A 6 7.60 -7.47 8.75
C ALA A 6 7.99 -6.37 7.74
N ILE A 7 7.81 -6.64 6.44
CA ILE A 7 8.00 -5.67 5.36
C ILE A 7 6.95 -4.55 5.44
N GLU A 8 5.70 -4.88 5.77
CA GLU A 8 4.62 -3.90 5.98
C GLU A 8 4.87 -3.01 7.21
N ASP A 9 5.38 -3.58 8.31
CA ASP A 9 5.71 -2.85 9.54
C ASP A 9 6.91 -1.90 9.37
N ALA A 10 7.96 -2.34 8.67
CA ALA A 10 9.13 -1.52 8.35
C ALA A 10 8.80 -0.30 7.48
N GLY A 11 7.76 -0.38 6.65
CA GLY A 11 7.27 0.74 5.83
C GLY A 11 6.37 1.74 6.56
N ALA A 12 5.91 1.43 7.78
CA ALA A 12 4.92 2.23 8.50
C ALA A 12 5.39 3.68 8.77
N GLY A 13 6.68 3.87 9.07
CA GLY A 13 7.24 5.20 9.35
C GLY A 13 7.23 6.15 8.14
N CYS A 14 7.48 5.65 6.93
CA CYS A 14 7.41 6.45 5.71
C CYS A 14 5.96 6.78 5.33
N LEU A 15 5.01 5.88 5.63
CA LEU A 15 3.60 6.09 5.34
C LEU A 15 3.01 7.24 6.16
N GLU A 16 3.34 7.35 7.45
CA GLU A 16 2.87 8.45 8.31
C GLU A 16 3.36 9.83 7.84
N ASN A 17 4.63 9.94 7.41
CA ASN A 17 5.19 11.19 6.90
C ASN A 17 4.44 11.74 5.68
N HIS A 18 3.95 10.86 4.81
CA HIS A 18 3.22 11.22 3.59
C HIS A 18 1.69 11.19 3.78
N ARG A 19 1.20 11.10 5.03
CA ARG A 19 -0.23 10.95 5.37
C ARG A 19 -0.90 9.77 4.65
N VAL A 20 -0.13 8.73 4.41
CA VAL A 20 -0.57 7.47 3.85
C VAL A 20 -0.89 6.53 5.00
N ARG A 21 -2.06 5.91 4.98
CA ARG A 21 -2.47 4.89 5.94
C ARG A 21 -2.69 3.58 5.21
N PHE A 22 -1.98 2.53 5.62
CA PHE A 22 -2.26 1.18 5.17
C PHE A 22 -3.64 0.71 5.64
N VAL A 23 -4.39 0.06 4.75
CA VAL A 23 -5.73 -0.47 5.05
C VAL A 23 -5.73 -2.00 5.03
N ARG A 24 -5.24 -2.60 3.94
CA ARG A 24 -5.25 -4.06 3.74
C ARG A 24 -4.38 -4.48 2.56
N THR A 25 -3.84 -5.69 2.62
CA THR A 25 -3.19 -6.35 1.48
C THR A 25 -4.05 -7.50 0.96
N TYR A 26 -4.14 -7.60 -0.37
CA TYR A 26 -4.82 -8.66 -1.09
C TYR A 26 -3.80 -9.42 -1.92
N PHE A 27 -3.92 -10.74 -1.94
CA PHE A 27 -3.14 -11.61 -2.82
C PHE A 27 -4.04 -12.15 -3.91
N SER A 28 -3.52 -12.25 -5.13
CA SER A 28 -4.17 -13.03 -6.17
C SER A 28 -4.24 -14.51 -5.78
N ALA A 29 -5.23 -15.24 -6.29
CA ALA A 29 -5.42 -16.65 -5.96
C ALA A 29 -4.21 -17.51 -6.32
N ASP A 30 -3.48 -17.13 -7.37
CA ASP A 30 -2.22 -17.76 -7.81
C ASP A 30 -0.97 -17.24 -7.08
N ARG A 31 -1.13 -16.29 -6.13
CA ARG A 31 -0.07 -15.65 -5.33
C ARG A 31 1.03 -14.95 -6.13
N ARG A 32 0.81 -14.69 -7.41
CA ARG A 32 1.77 -13.98 -8.27
C ARG A 32 1.67 -12.47 -8.16
N ARG A 33 0.58 -11.96 -7.61
CA ARG A 33 0.34 -10.51 -7.46
C ARG A 33 -0.12 -10.19 -6.05
N MET A 34 0.41 -9.08 -5.54
CA MET A 34 0.04 -8.48 -4.28
C MET A 34 -0.52 -7.09 -4.56
N MET A 35 -1.66 -6.76 -3.97
CA MET A 35 -2.29 -5.44 -4.07
C MET A 35 -2.47 -4.88 -2.68
N CYS A 36 -1.82 -3.76 -2.38
CA CYS A 36 -1.95 -3.07 -1.11
C CYS A 36 -2.91 -1.89 -1.26
N LEU A 37 -3.88 -1.83 -0.35
CA LEU A 37 -4.84 -0.74 -0.27
C LEU A 37 -4.39 0.28 0.75
N TYR A 38 -4.31 1.54 0.31
CA TYR A 38 -3.95 2.68 1.14
C TYR A 38 -5.06 3.73 1.14
N ARG A 39 -5.18 4.44 2.26
CA ARG A 39 -5.90 5.71 2.37
C ARG A 39 -4.84 6.81 2.36
N ALA A 40 -4.86 7.65 1.34
CA ALA A 40 -3.90 8.73 1.13
C ALA A 40 -4.61 9.94 0.50
N PRO A 41 -4.04 11.15 0.60
CA PRO A 41 -4.56 12.32 -0.10
C PRO A 41 -4.54 12.16 -1.63
N ASP A 42 -3.54 11.45 -2.15
CA ASP A 42 -3.33 11.23 -3.58
C ASP A 42 -2.46 9.98 -3.83
N ALA A 43 -2.40 9.55 -5.09
CA ALA A 43 -1.62 8.38 -5.51
C ALA A 43 -0.10 8.61 -5.47
N GLU A 44 0.38 9.86 -5.56
CA GLU A 44 1.80 10.18 -5.57
C GLU A 44 2.43 10.02 -4.19
N SER A 45 1.72 10.47 -3.15
CA SER A 45 2.08 10.25 -1.75
C SER A 45 2.37 8.77 -1.44
N VAL A 46 1.57 7.86 -2.00
CA VAL A 46 1.77 6.41 -1.88
C VAL A 46 3.02 5.95 -2.66
N ARG A 47 3.26 6.48 -3.86
CA ARG A 47 4.45 6.14 -4.65
C ARG A 47 5.73 6.53 -3.94
N ILE A 48 5.78 7.73 -3.34
CA ILE A 48 6.95 8.21 -2.60
C ILE A 48 7.20 7.34 -1.38
N ALA A 49 6.18 7.12 -0.55
CA ALA A 49 6.31 6.30 0.66
C ALA A 49 6.80 4.86 0.34
N GLN A 50 6.26 4.25 -0.72
CA GLN A 50 6.68 2.90 -1.12
C GLN A 50 8.09 2.86 -1.71
N ARG A 51 8.49 3.91 -2.45
CA ARG A 51 9.86 4.05 -2.97
C ARG A 51 10.87 4.22 -1.83
N GLU A 52 10.54 5.05 -0.84
CA GLU A 52 11.38 5.25 0.36
C GLU A 52 11.50 3.98 1.19
N ALA A 53 10.42 3.19 1.28
CA ALA A 53 10.41 1.89 1.94
C ALA A 53 11.12 0.77 1.14
N GLY A 54 11.62 1.06 -0.07
CA GLY A 54 12.31 0.07 -0.91
C GLY A 54 11.40 -1.02 -1.50
N MET A 55 10.08 -0.78 -1.54
CA MET A 55 9.11 -1.77 -2.01
C MET A 55 9.07 -1.85 -3.55
N PRO A 56 9.03 -3.06 -4.13
CA PRO A 56 8.84 -3.22 -5.56
C PRO A 56 7.38 -2.89 -5.94
N VAL A 57 7.16 -1.68 -6.45
CA VAL A 57 5.84 -1.22 -6.90
C VAL A 57 5.76 -1.19 -8.42
N GLU A 58 4.90 -2.03 -8.99
CA GLU A 58 4.64 -2.04 -10.43
C GLU A 58 3.70 -0.92 -10.88
N ARG A 59 2.66 -0.63 -10.09
CA ARG A 59 1.64 0.37 -10.44
C ARG A 59 0.93 0.90 -9.19
N VAL A 60 0.61 2.19 -9.21
CA VAL A 60 -0.23 2.86 -8.21
C VAL A 60 -1.29 3.68 -8.93
N TRP A 61 -2.54 3.56 -8.51
CA TRP A 61 -3.68 4.31 -9.03
C TRP A 61 -4.62 4.72 -7.89
N SER A 62 -5.27 5.87 -8.05
CA SER A 62 -6.29 6.34 -7.12
C SER A 62 -7.65 5.76 -7.50
N PHE A 63 -8.52 5.61 -6.51
CA PHE A 63 -9.92 5.28 -6.73
C PHE A 63 -10.78 5.90 -5.63
N ARG A 64 -12.07 6.06 -5.90
CA ARG A 64 -13.05 6.48 -4.90
C ARG A 64 -13.82 5.25 -4.41
N GLN A 65 -13.88 5.07 -3.10
CA GLN A 65 -14.72 4.02 -2.52
C GLN A 65 -16.19 4.40 -2.68
N PHE A 66 -16.96 3.52 -3.30
CA PHE A 66 -18.42 3.56 -3.28
C PHE A 66 -18.90 2.61 -2.18
N ARG A 67 -19.76 3.11 -1.29
CA ARG A 67 -20.45 2.29 -0.29
C ARG A 67 -21.95 2.39 -0.60
N PRO A 68 -22.64 1.29 -0.91
CA PRO A 68 -24.09 1.30 -0.99
C PRO A 68 -24.66 1.59 0.41
N GLU A 69 -25.76 2.34 0.43
CA GLU A 69 -26.55 2.67 1.63
C GLU A 69 -27.35 1.47 2.17
#